data_AF-A0A969T6J7-F1
#
_entry.id   AF-A0A969T6J7-F1
#
_cell.length_a   1.000
_cell.length_b   1.000
_cell.length_c   1.000
_cell.angle_alpha   90.00
_cell.angle_beta   90.00
_cell.angle_gamma   90.00
#
_symmetry.space_group_name_H-M   'P 1'
#
loop_
_entity.id
_entity.type
_entity.pdbx_description
1 polymer ?
#
loop_
_entity_poly.entity_id
_entity_poly.type
_entity_poly.pdbx_seq_one_letter_code
_entity_poly.pdbx_strand_id
1 'polypeptide(L)'
;MRDESLSSFNSLEYYKYSTRKPFFEAHYEHHFDGWLVNKLPLIKKLKFQTLVGLNFLYTEENKDYTELFFGIENIFNMFRIDFVGRYRQEDKFSPQLKIGLDLDF
;
A
#
# COMPACT_ATOMS: atom_id res chain seq x y z
N MET A 1 -11.88 6.39 5.73
CA MET A 1 -10.82 5.41 6.06
C MET A 1 -10.26 4.72 4.82
N ARG A 2 -11.03 4.52 3.73
CA ARG A 2 -10.54 4.02 2.43
C ARG A 2 -9.40 4.83 1.74
N ASP A 3 -9.22 6.11 2.06
CA ASP A 3 -8.27 6.99 1.36
C ASP A 3 -6.86 7.05 1.99
N GLU A 4 -6.60 6.38 3.12
CA GLU A 4 -5.34 6.54 3.87
C GLU A 4 -4.10 6.01 3.11
N SER A 5 -4.28 5.09 2.16
CA SER A 5 -3.21 4.57 1.31
C SER A 5 -2.78 5.54 0.19
N LEU A 6 -3.63 6.51 -0.19
CA LEU A 6 -3.37 7.41 -1.32
C LEU A 6 -2.45 8.59 -0.97
N SER A 7 -2.26 8.89 0.31
CA SER A 7 -1.51 10.08 0.75
C SER A 7 -0.38 9.77 1.72
N SER A 8 -0.03 8.50 1.92
CA SER A 8 0.97 8.12 2.92
C SER A 8 1.85 6.96 2.48
N PHE A 9 3.11 7.01 2.91
CA PHE A 9 3.99 5.86 2.85
C PHE A 9 3.65 4.89 3.97
N ASN A 10 3.57 3.60 3.64
CA ASN A 10 3.20 2.58 4.58
C ASN A 10 4.34 2.19 5.52
N SER A 11 5.59 2.44 5.13
CA SER A 11 6.78 1.94 5.81
C SER A 11 7.97 2.91 5.81
N LEU A 12 7.76 4.15 5.37
CA LEU A 12 8.80 5.16 5.39
C LEU A 12 9.12 5.56 6.84
N GLU A 13 10.40 5.52 7.20
CA GLU A 13 10.86 6.00 8.50
C GLU A 13 10.77 7.53 8.56
N TYR A 14 9.93 8.05 9.47
CA TYR A 14 9.48 9.46 9.52
C TYR A 14 10.62 10.50 9.50
N TYR A 15 11.76 10.21 10.10
CA TYR A 15 12.89 11.15 10.18
C TYR A 15 14.00 10.89 9.16
N LYS A 16 13.99 9.72 8.51
CA LYS A 16 15.12 9.27 7.67
C LYS A 16 15.25 10.06 6.38
N TYR A 17 14.13 10.52 5.83
CA TYR A 17 14.05 11.28 4.59
C TYR A 17 13.69 12.76 4.81
N SER A 18 13.77 13.24 6.05
CA SER A 18 13.56 14.66 6.36
C SER A 18 14.64 15.49 5.67
N THR A 19 14.22 16.36 4.75
CA THR A 19 15.13 17.25 4.02
C THR A 19 14.52 18.64 3.88
N ARG A 20 15.38 19.66 3.79
CA ARG A 20 14.97 21.04 3.45
C ARG A 20 15.12 21.33 1.96
N LYS A 21 15.55 20.33 1.18
CA LYS A 21 15.79 20.43 -0.26
C LYS A 21 14.55 20.00 -1.05
N PRO A 22 14.51 20.30 -2.36
CA PRO A 22 13.45 19.79 -3.23
C PRO A 22 13.38 18.26 -3.18
N PHE A 23 12.17 17.74 -3.09
CA PHE A 23 11.85 16.32 -3.16
C PHE A 23 10.71 16.11 -4.16
N PHE A 24 10.60 14.89 -4.66
CA PHE A 24 9.48 14.48 -5.50
C PHE A 24 8.81 13.26 -4.89
N GLU A 25 7.49 13.32 -4.77
CA GLU A 25 6.67 12.30 -4.15
C GLU A 25 5.51 11.95 -5.10
N ALA A 26 5.26 10.66 -5.27
CA ALA A 26 4.16 10.17 -6.08
C ALA A 26 3.51 8.95 -5.42
N HIS A 27 2.19 8.92 -5.49
CA HIS A 27 1.35 7.83 -4.98
C HIS A 27 0.41 7.38 -6.09
N TYR A 28 0.28 6.07 -6.26
CA TYR A 28 -0.65 5.47 -7.19
C TYR A 28 -1.28 4.23 -6.57
N GLU A 29 -2.60 4.13 -6.67
CA GLU A 29 -3.35 2.96 -6.25
C GLU A 29 -4.34 2.57 -7.35
N HIS A 30 -4.53 1.27 -7.52
CA HIS A 30 -5.48 0.71 -8.44
C HIS A 30 -6.34 -0.35 -7.75
N HIS A 31 -7.63 -0.05 -7.63
CA HIS A 31 -8.62 -1.01 -7.17
C HIS A 31 -9.10 -1.83 -8.36
N PHE A 32 -9.08 -3.16 -8.20
CA PHE A 32 -9.62 -4.06 -9.19
C PHE A 32 -11.11 -4.35 -8.97
N ASP A 33 -11.72 -3.82 -7.90
CA ASP A 33 -13.14 -4.00 -7.55
C ASP A 33 -13.61 -5.47 -7.60
N GLY A 34 -12.71 -6.36 -7.18
CA GLY A 34 -12.92 -7.80 -7.16
C GLY A 34 -12.78 -8.50 -8.52
N TRP A 35 -12.39 -7.82 -9.60
CA TRP A 35 -12.14 -8.43 -10.91
C TRP A 35 -11.13 -9.59 -10.87
N LEU A 36 -10.10 -9.50 -10.02
CA LEU A 36 -9.11 -10.56 -9.81
C LEU A 36 -9.68 -11.78 -9.07
N VAL A 37 -10.39 -11.55 -7.96
CA VAL A 37 -10.78 -12.59 -7.00
C VAL A 37 -12.19 -13.15 -7.20
N ASN A 38 -13.10 -12.39 -7.81
CA ASN A 38 -14.49 -12.80 -8.06
C ASN A 38 -14.64 -13.84 -9.17
N LYS A 39 -13.55 -14.20 -9.86
CA LYS A 39 -13.53 -15.33 -10.81
C LYS A 39 -13.72 -16.68 -10.10
N LEU A 40 -13.36 -16.76 -8.83
CA LEU A 40 -13.55 -17.96 -8.02
C LEU A 40 -14.94 -17.94 -7.36
N PRO A 41 -15.83 -18.92 -7.66
CA PRO A 41 -17.23 -18.88 -7.23
C PRO A 41 -17.42 -18.91 -5.70
N LEU A 42 -16.46 -19.47 -4.97
CA LEU A 42 -16.47 -19.49 -3.51
C LEU A 42 -16.10 -18.12 -2.91
N ILE A 43 -15.14 -17.41 -3.51
CA ILE A 43 -14.66 -16.11 -3.03
C ILE A 43 -15.62 -14.99 -3.42
N LYS A 44 -16.30 -15.12 -4.57
CA LYS A 44 -17.31 -14.16 -5.04
C LYS A 44 -18.41 -13.87 -4.02
N LYS A 45 -18.79 -14.85 -3.20
CA LYS A 45 -19.79 -14.65 -2.12
C LYS A 45 -19.28 -13.78 -0.99
N LEU A 46 -17.96 -13.77 -0.77
CA LEU A 46 -17.29 -13.00 0.28
C LEU A 46 -17.08 -11.53 -0.12
N LYS A 47 -17.30 -11.19 -1.40
CA LYS A 47 -17.16 -9.82 -1.93
C LYS A 47 -15.81 -9.18 -1.61
N PHE A 48 -14.75 -9.98 -1.60
CA PHE A 48 -13.40 -9.45 -1.42
C PHE A 48 -13.04 -8.51 -2.57
N GLN A 49 -12.40 -7.41 -2.21
CA GLN A 49 -11.83 -6.48 -3.15
C GLN A 49 -10.32 -6.58 -3.08
N THR A 50 -9.65 -6.34 -4.19
CA THR A 50 -8.19 -6.36 -4.26
C THR A 50 -7.71 -5.06 -4.83
N LEU A 51 -6.54 -4.63 -4.34
CA LEU A 51 -5.86 -3.46 -4.84
C LEU A 51 -4.36 -3.72 -4.98
N VAL A 52 -3.72 -2.89 -5.79
CA VAL A 52 -2.27 -2.71 -5.78
C VAL A 52 -1.98 -1.23 -5.66
N GLY A 53 -0.85 -0.90 -5.07
CA GLY A 53 -0.35 0.47 -5.11
C GLY A 53 1.16 0.56 -5.13
N LEU A 54 1.60 1.76 -5.46
CA LEU A 54 2.99 2.15 -5.62
C LEU A 54 3.16 3.53 -5.00
N ASN A 55 4.11 3.64 -4.07
CA ASN A 55 4.56 4.90 -3.53
C ASN A 55 6.02 5.12 -3.94
N PHE A 56 6.34 6.31 -4.42
CA PHE A 56 7.68 6.68 -4.85
C PHE A 56 8.10 7.99 -4.20
N LEU A 57 9.30 7.99 -3.61
CA LEU A 57 9.93 9.16 -3.04
C LEU A 57 11.34 9.31 -3.58
N TYR A 58 11.60 10.48 -4.14
CA TYR A 58 12.92 10.91 -4.56
C TYR A 58 13.36 12.11 -3.70
N THR A 59 14.53 12.00 -3.09
CA THR A 59 15.18 13.12 -2.40
C THR A 59 16.62 13.23 -2.86
N GLU A 60 17.15 14.45 -2.89
CA GLU A 60 18.54 14.69 -3.32
C GLU A 60 19.58 14.04 -2.40
N GLU A 61 19.24 13.86 -1.11
CA GLU A 61 20.16 13.38 -0.08
C GLU A 61 20.06 11.87 0.18
N ASN A 62 18.86 11.31 0.06
CA ASN A 62 18.61 9.89 0.26
C ASN A 62 18.04 9.29 -1.03
N LYS A 63 18.82 8.41 -1.66
CA LYS A 63 18.50 7.64 -2.88
C LYS A 63 17.06 7.12 -2.90
N ASP A 64 16.53 6.99 -4.11
CA ASP A 64 15.17 6.59 -4.49
C ASP A 64 14.57 5.52 -3.55
N TYR A 65 13.42 5.84 -2.97
CA TYR A 65 12.64 4.95 -2.14
C TYR A 65 11.34 4.58 -2.87
N THR A 66 11.07 3.28 -2.99
CA THR A 66 9.86 2.79 -3.65
C THR A 66 9.19 1.75 -2.76
N GLU A 67 7.89 1.90 -2.56
CA GLU A 67 7.05 0.89 -1.92
C GLU A 67 6.05 0.37 -2.93
N LEU A 68 5.92 -0.95 -3.00
CA LEU A 68 4.84 -1.62 -3.67
C LEU A 68 3.96 -2.27 -2.61
N PHE A 69 2.65 -2.24 -2.79
CA PHE A 69 1.75 -2.96 -1.91
C PHE A 69 0.64 -3.65 -2.67
N PHE A 70 0.19 -4.76 -2.13
CA PHE A 70 -0.94 -5.55 -2.61
C PHE A 70 -1.89 -5.79 -1.44
N GLY A 71 -3.14 -5.41 -1.61
CA GLY A 71 -4.16 -5.43 -0.56
C GLY A 71 -5.35 -6.33 -0.90
N ILE A 72 -5.93 -6.92 0.13
CA ILE A 72 -7.26 -7.53 0.11
C ILE A 72 -8.13 -6.78 1.12
N GLU A 73 -9.23 -6.24 0.63
CA GLU A 73 -10.20 -5.45 1.38
C GLU A 73 -11.53 -6.17 1.52
N ASN A 74 -12.39 -5.60 2.36
CA ASN A 74 -13.74 -6.07 2.61
C ASN A 74 -13.78 -7.50 3.19
N ILE A 75 -12.75 -7.88 3.95
CA ILE A 75 -12.70 -9.18 4.64
C ILE A 75 -13.72 -9.12 5.78
N PHE A 76 -14.77 -9.94 5.69
CA PHE A 76 -15.95 -9.89 6.57
C PHE A 76 -16.61 -8.50 6.68
N ASN A 77 -16.46 -7.66 5.65
CA ASN A 77 -16.88 -6.25 5.66
C ASN A 77 -16.28 -5.40 6.79
N MET A 78 -15.12 -5.79 7.35
CA MET A 78 -14.52 -5.10 8.50
C MET A 78 -13.00 -5.01 8.46
N PHE A 79 -12.32 -5.90 7.74
CA PHE A 79 -10.86 -5.99 7.76
C PHE A 79 -10.27 -5.75 6.38
N ARG A 80 -9.05 -5.21 6.41
CA ARG A 80 -8.14 -5.08 5.27
C ARG A 80 -6.81 -5.73 5.62
N ILE A 81 -6.19 -6.41 4.67
CA ILE A 81 -4.85 -6.97 4.81
C ILE A 81 -4.01 -6.50 3.63
N ASP A 82 -2.88 -5.84 3.91
CA ASP A 82 -1.93 -5.38 2.90
C ASP A 82 -0.56 -6.06 3.08
N PHE A 83 -0.01 -6.54 1.98
CA PHE A 83 1.38 -6.95 1.86
C PHE A 83 2.17 -5.80 1.25
N VAL A 84 3.11 -5.24 2.00
CA VAL A 84 3.92 -4.09 1.60
C VAL A 84 5.36 -4.56 1.38
N GLY A 85 5.87 -4.38 0.18
CA GLY A 85 7.26 -4.60 -0.19
C GLY A 85 7.96 -3.27 -0.41
N ARG A 86 8.99 -2.98 0.39
CA ARG A 86 9.86 -1.82 0.15
C ARG A 86 11.09 -2.22 -0.64
N TYR A 87 11.41 -1.40 -1.63
CA TYR A 87 12.64 -1.50 -2.42
C TYR A 87 13.44 -0.21 -2.25
N ARG A 88 14.70 -0.37 -1.88
CA ARG A 88 15.66 0.72 -1.71
C ARG A 88 16.96 0.27 -2.35
N GLN A 89 17.63 1.18 -3.04
CA GLN A 89 18.81 0.85 -3.86
C GLN A 89 19.97 0.17 -3.11
N GLU A 90 20.02 0.28 -1.77
CA GLU A 90 21.10 -0.27 -0.92
C GLU A 90 20.62 -1.30 0.12
N ASP A 91 19.32 -1.57 0.24
CA ASP A 91 18.76 -2.38 1.33
C ASP A 91 18.14 -3.70 0.83
N LYS A 92 18.17 -4.73 1.68
CA LYS A 92 17.55 -6.03 1.40
C LYS A 92 16.02 -5.88 1.36
N PHE A 93 15.39 -6.48 0.35
CA PHE A 93 13.93 -6.59 0.25
C PHE A 93 13.34 -7.05 1.59
N SER A 94 12.45 -6.23 2.15
CA SER A 94 11.88 -6.42 3.48
C SER A 94 10.36 -6.37 3.38
N PRO A 95 9.67 -7.51 3.27
CA PRO A 95 8.22 -7.55 3.22
C PRO A 95 7.62 -7.25 4.60
N GLN A 96 6.50 -6.55 4.62
CA GLN A 96 5.71 -6.23 5.81
C GLN A 96 4.25 -6.61 5.57
N LEU A 97 3.58 -7.07 6.64
CA LEU A 97 2.16 -7.35 6.64
C LEU A 97 1.46 -6.29 7.48
N LYS A 98 0.43 -5.66 6.93
CA LYS A 98 -0.44 -4.72 7.64
C LYS A 98 -1.86 -5.28 7.70
N ILE A 99 -2.51 -5.05 8.83
CA ILE A 99 -3.92 -5.39 9.05
C ILE A 99 -4.62 -4.09 9.43
N GLY A 100 -5.61 -3.70 8.63
CA GLY A 100 -6.47 -2.54 8.85
C GLY A 100 -7.86 -2.98 9.33
N LEU A 101 -8.48 -2.11 10.12
CA LEU A 101 -9.88 -2.21 10.54
C LEU A 101 -10.65 -1.09 9.85
N ASP A 102 -11.60 -1.46 9.00
CA ASP A 102 -12.57 -0.56 8.39
C ASP A 102 -13.92 -0.79 9.05
N LEU A 103 -14.24 0.04 10.06
CA LEU A 103 -15.54 0.07 10.70
C LEU A 103 -16.33 1.25 10.14
N ASP A 104 -17.36 0.95 9.32
CA ASP A 104 -18.35 1.95 8.92
C ASP A 104 -19.33 2.16 10.10
N PHE A 105 -19.20 3.27 10.84
CA PHE A 105 -20.20 3.74 11.82
C PHE A 105 -21.12 4.80 11.21
#